data_AF-A0A8T7HM99-F1
#
_entry.id   AF-A0A8T7HM99-F1
#
_cell.length_a   1.000
_cell.length_b   1.000
_cell.length_c   1.000
_cell.angle_alpha   90.00
_cell.angle_beta   90.00
_cell.angle_gamma   90.00
#
_symmetry.space_group_name_H-M   'P 1'
#
loop_
_entity.id
_entity.type
_entity.pdbx_description
1 polymer ?
#
loop_
_entity_poly.entity_id
_entity_poly.type
_entity_poly.pdbx_seq_one_letter_code
_entity_poly.pdbx_strand_id
1 'polypeptide(L)'
;MAAGSEDFARASRNPGFVQEFLQEIALPEGASRIIYDPDGKEILAYFSEYHEKGLLHESEFASLKKDVEKTSNLKDTSLSFQTYLPRQLLGTGTCSPIFVSRSAFLNNSTLPFFESALVDHEGQHTKDARDGIMLEGELLDHSNIDSIGRRTEEYIFEVRGYMAQISKAKLHGLQNTPYYHLRWNTFMNLYQSLQFLADFPVSRFDAYAMQVTINYCAMFRIRNAVWA
;
A
#
# COMPACT_ATOMS: atom_id res chain seq x y z
N MET A 1 -17.19 -9.36 -18.17
CA MET A 1 -16.53 -8.50 -19.18
C MET A 1 -15.37 -7.80 -18.48
N ALA A 2 -14.38 -7.24 -19.17
CA ALA A 2 -13.36 -6.43 -18.48
C ALA A 2 -14.00 -5.12 -18.01
N ALA A 3 -13.64 -4.64 -16.81
CA ALA A 3 -14.20 -3.43 -16.22
C ALA A 3 -14.10 -2.21 -17.17
N GLY A 4 -15.22 -1.52 -17.39
CA GLY A 4 -15.32 -0.35 -18.26
C GLY A 4 -15.31 0.99 -17.51
N SER A 5 -14.94 2.09 -18.19
CA SER A 5 -15.00 3.44 -17.61
C SER A 5 -16.42 3.88 -17.24
N GLU A 6 -17.43 3.39 -17.96
CA GLU A 6 -18.84 3.61 -17.64
C GLU A 6 -19.27 2.86 -16.37
N ASP A 7 -18.79 1.62 -16.19
CA ASP A 7 -19.02 0.82 -15.00
C ASP A 7 -18.36 1.45 -13.77
N PHE A 8 -17.15 1.99 -13.92
CA PHE A 8 -16.48 2.76 -12.88
C PHE A 8 -17.29 4.00 -12.46
N ALA A 9 -17.77 4.78 -13.44
CA ALA A 9 -18.60 5.95 -13.18
C ALA A 9 -19.90 5.57 -12.46
N ARG A 10 -20.50 4.43 -12.83
CA ARG A 10 -21.68 3.88 -12.16
C ARG A 10 -21.36 3.44 -10.72
N ALA A 11 -20.29 2.68 -10.52
CA ALA A 11 -19.85 2.22 -9.20
C ALA A 11 -19.60 3.38 -8.24
N SER A 12 -18.94 4.45 -8.70
CA SER A 12 -18.65 5.64 -7.89
C SER A 12 -19.91 6.35 -7.34
N ARG A 13 -21.07 6.14 -7.97
CA ARG A 13 -22.35 6.78 -7.63
C ARG A 13 -23.36 5.83 -7.00
N ASN A 14 -23.17 4.52 -7.16
CA ASN A 14 -24.10 3.50 -6.71
C ASN A 14 -23.40 2.45 -5.82
N PRO A 15 -23.48 2.59 -4.48
CA PRO A 15 -22.88 1.64 -3.54
C PRO A 15 -23.30 0.19 -3.74
N GLY A 16 -24.53 -0.06 -4.21
CA GLY A 16 -25.04 -1.42 -4.45
C GLY A 16 -24.39 -2.12 -5.64
N PHE A 17 -23.67 -1.40 -6.49
CA PHE A 17 -22.97 -1.94 -7.67
C PHE A 17 -21.45 -2.05 -7.46
N VAL A 18 -20.91 -1.49 -6.36
CA VAL A 18 -19.45 -1.39 -6.18
C VAL A 18 -18.78 -2.76 -6.11
N GLN A 19 -19.31 -3.69 -5.31
CA GLN A 19 -18.69 -5.01 -5.17
C GLN A 19 -18.72 -5.83 -6.46
N GLU A 20 -19.80 -5.70 -7.25
CA GLU A 20 -19.93 -6.32 -8.57
C GLU A 20 -18.85 -5.77 -9.51
N PHE A 21 -18.71 -4.45 -9.59
CA PHE A 21 -17.65 -3.80 -10.36
C PHE A 21 -16.25 -4.26 -9.94
N LEU A 22 -15.96 -4.34 -8.64
CA LEU A 22 -14.64 -4.79 -8.16
C LEU A 22 -14.33 -6.26 -8.54
N GLN A 23 -15.35 -7.10 -8.72
CA GLN A 23 -15.17 -8.49 -9.18
C GLN A 23 -14.82 -8.58 -10.67
N GLU A 24 -15.04 -7.52 -11.45
CA GLU A 24 -14.65 -7.45 -12.86
C GLU A 24 -13.19 -7.00 -13.06
N ILE A 25 -12.57 -6.43 -12.02
CA ILE A 25 -11.16 -6.04 -12.03
C ILE A 25 -10.31 -7.31 -11.90
N ALA A 26 -9.25 -7.39 -12.71
CA ALA A 26 -8.29 -8.47 -12.64
C ALA A 26 -7.66 -8.54 -11.24
N LEU A 27 -7.76 -9.70 -10.59
CA LEU A 27 -7.23 -9.91 -9.25
C LEU A 27 -5.68 -9.73 -9.26
N PRO A 28 -5.13 -8.82 -8.43
CA PRO A 28 -3.69 -8.60 -8.39
C PRO A 28 -2.91 -9.84 -7.91
N GLU A 29 -1.67 -9.97 -8.35
CA GLU A 29 -0.81 -11.07 -7.91
C GLU A 29 -0.57 -10.98 -6.39
N GLY A 30 -0.88 -12.07 -5.67
CA GLY A 30 -0.74 -12.13 -4.21
C GLY A 30 -2.02 -11.75 -3.45
N ALA A 31 -3.00 -11.17 -4.14
CA ALA A 31 -4.30 -10.90 -3.56
C ALA A 31 -5.18 -12.16 -3.57
N SER A 32 -5.91 -12.41 -2.47
CA SER A 32 -6.91 -13.49 -2.42
C SER A 32 -8.28 -13.06 -2.95
N ARG A 33 -8.64 -11.79 -2.75
CA ARG A 33 -9.89 -11.16 -3.20
C ARG A 33 -9.84 -9.65 -3.02
N ILE A 34 -10.72 -8.93 -3.70
CA ILE A 34 -10.96 -7.49 -3.52
C ILE A 34 -12.33 -7.31 -2.86
N ILE A 35 -12.35 -6.61 -1.72
CA ILE A 35 -13.54 -6.47 -0.86
C ILE A 35 -13.90 -5.00 -0.76
N TYR A 36 -15.14 -4.64 -1.07
CA TYR A 36 -15.64 -3.31 -0.76
C TYR A 36 -15.99 -3.23 0.74
N ASP A 37 -15.23 -2.41 1.47
CA ASP A 37 -15.39 -2.24 2.92
C ASP A 37 -15.43 -0.75 3.29
N PRO A 38 -16.55 -0.06 3.03
CA PRO A 38 -16.66 1.38 3.26
C PRO A 38 -16.63 1.77 4.74
N ASP A 39 -16.97 0.84 5.64
CA ASP A 39 -17.09 1.08 7.09
C ASP A 39 -15.95 0.45 7.89
N GLY A 40 -15.03 -0.28 7.24
CA GLY A 40 -13.96 -1.02 7.92
C GLY A 40 -14.45 -2.25 8.71
N LYS A 41 -15.64 -2.80 8.41
CA LYS A 41 -16.20 -3.94 9.14
C LYS A 41 -15.53 -5.26 8.74
N GLU A 42 -15.29 -5.42 7.45
CA GLU A 42 -14.67 -6.64 6.89
C GLU A 42 -13.21 -6.74 7.32
N ILE A 43 -12.48 -5.62 7.33
CA ILE A 43 -11.09 -5.60 7.78
C ILE A 43 -10.97 -5.89 9.29
N LEU A 44 -11.90 -5.38 10.11
CA LEU A 44 -11.95 -5.70 11.55
C LEU A 44 -12.28 -7.17 11.80
N ALA A 45 -13.24 -7.74 11.06
CA ALA A 45 -13.56 -9.15 11.14
C ALA A 45 -12.35 -10.02 10.75
N TYR A 46 -11.65 -9.64 9.68
CA TYR A 46 -10.42 -10.27 9.25
C TYR A 46 -9.35 -10.24 10.34
N PHE A 47 -9.09 -9.09 10.99
CA PHE A 47 -8.13 -9.01 12.11
C PHE A 47 -8.56 -9.81 13.34
N SER A 48 -9.87 -9.85 13.61
CA SER A 48 -10.39 -10.60 14.75
C SER A 48 -10.10 -12.10 14.57
N GLU A 49 -10.19 -12.63 13.35
CA GLU A 49 -9.84 -14.02 13.03
C GLU A 49 -8.36 -14.34 13.34
N TYR A 50 -7.43 -13.46 12.98
CA TYR A 50 -6.01 -13.66 13.29
C TYR A 50 -5.69 -13.51 14.78
N HIS A 51 -6.38 -12.59 15.45
CA HIS A 51 -6.27 -12.43 16.89
C HIS A 51 -6.75 -13.69 17.63
N GLU A 52 -7.92 -14.22 17.28
CA GLU A 52 -8.47 -15.47 17.84
C GLU A 52 -7.57 -16.68 17.61
N LYS A 53 -6.83 -16.69 16.49
CA LYS A 53 -5.82 -17.72 16.16
C LYS A 53 -4.48 -17.53 16.88
N GLY A 54 -4.31 -16.46 17.66
CA GLY A 54 -3.05 -16.12 18.34
C GLY A 54 -1.93 -15.67 17.40
N LEU A 55 -2.28 -15.26 16.18
CA LEU A 55 -1.33 -14.80 15.15
C LEU A 55 -1.14 -13.28 15.15
N LEU A 56 -1.99 -12.54 15.87
CA LEU A 56 -1.92 -11.10 16.05
C LEU A 56 -1.92 -10.80 17.55
N HIS A 57 -0.97 -10.01 18.04
CA HIS A 57 -0.89 -9.71 19.48
C HIS A 57 -1.99 -8.70 19.89
N GLU A 58 -2.52 -8.80 21.12
CA GLU A 58 -3.59 -7.92 21.63
C GLU A 58 -3.27 -6.43 21.44
N SER A 59 -2.02 -6.03 21.69
CA SER A 59 -1.58 -4.63 21.50
C SER A 59 -1.62 -4.19 20.03
N GLU A 60 -1.33 -5.09 19.11
CA GLU A 60 -1.38 -4.83 17.67
C GLU A 60 -2.83 -4.76 17.21
N PHE A 61 -3.65 -5.72 17.64
CA PHE A 61 -5.09 -5.74 17.37
C PHE A 61 -5.79 -4.48 17.88
N ALA A 62 -5.52 -4.05 19.11
CA ALA A 62 -6.07 -2.83 19.68
C ALA A 62 -5.65 -1.57 18.91
N SER A 63 -4.41 -1.50 18.44
CA SER A 63 -3.93 -0.39 17.60
C SER A 63 -4.65 -0.37 16.25
N LEU A 64 -4.74 -1.52 15.58
CA LEU A 64 -5.40 -1.64 14.27
C LEU A 64 -6.87 -1.32 14.37
N LYS A 65 -7.54 -1.83 15.40
CA LYS A 65 -8.95 -1.55 15.64
C LYS A 65 -9.19 -0.05 15.79
N LYS A 66 -8.35 0.63 16.57
CA LYS A 66 -8.40 2.09 16.72
C LYS A 66 -8.14 2.81 15.40
N ASP A 67 -7.19 2.35 14.59
CA ASP A 67 -6.87 2.95 13.30
C ASP A 67 -8.03 2.78 12.31
N VAL A 68 -8.62 1.59 12.22
CA VAL A 68 -9.79 1.32 11.37
C VAL A 68 -11.01 2.12 11.84
N GLU A 69 -11.32 2.13 13.14
CA GLU A 69 -12.43 2.89 13.72
C GLU A 69 -12.25 4.41 13.55
N LYS A 70 -11.02 4.90 13.64
CA LYS A 70 -10.71 6.31 13.35
C LYS A 70 -10.97 6.62 11.88
N THR A 71 -10.63 5.70 10.98
CA THR A 71 -10.77 5.85 9.54
C THR A 71 -12.23 5.76 9.09
N SER A 72 -13.03 4.90 9.72
CA SER A 72 -14.46 4.76 9.41
C SER A 72 -15.32 5.91 9.94
N ASN A 73 -14.90 6.53 11.05
CA ASN A 73 -15.59 7.68 11.65
C ASN A 73 -15.20 9.03 11.04
N LEU A 74 -14.01 9.14 10.47
CA LEU A 74 -13.59 10.34 9.78
C LEU A 74 -14.03 10.25 8.32
N LYS A 75 -14.48 11.37 7.76
CA LYS A 75 -14.48 11.62 6.31
C LYS A 75 -13.02 11.68 5.79
N ASP A 76 -12.14 10.83 6.32
CA ASP A 76 -10.72 10.82 6.04
C ASP A 76 -10.55 10.25 4.64
N THR A 77 -10.41 11.17 3.68
CA THR A 77 -10.16 10.87 2.29
C THR A 77 -8.74 10.34 2.07
N SER A 78 -8.01 9.92 3.11
CA SER A 78 -6.62 9.49 2.96
C SER A 78 -6.43 7.98 2.78
N LEU A 79 -7.42 7.14 3.11
CA LEU A 79 -7.30 5.68 3.05
C LEU A 79 -8.25 5.09 2.00
N SER A 80 -7.75 4.95 0.77
CA SER A 80 -8.48 4.40 -0.38
C SER A 80 -8.46 2.89 -0.42
N PHE A 81 -7.29 2.31 -0.24
CA PHE A 81 -7.08 0.87 -0.28
C PHE A 81 -6.29 0.45 0.96
N GLN A 82 -6.53 -0.77 1.42
CA GLN A 82 -5.81 -1.34 2.54
C GLN A 82 -5.50 -2.80 2.27
N THR A 83 -4.21 -3.11 2.27
CA THR A 83 -3.70 -4.47 2.40
C THR A 83 -3.11 -4.62 3.80
N TYR A 84 -3.56 -5.63 4.54
CA TYR A 84 -2.95 -5.93 5.83
C TYR A 84 -2.61 -7.41 5.93
N LEU A 85 -1.41 -7.66 6.43
CA LEU A 85 -0.92 -8.98 6.73
C LEU A 85 -0.22 -8.93 8.11
N PRO A 86 -0.60 -9.80 9.06
CA PRO A 86 0.20 -10.05 10.24
C PRO A 86 1.64 -10.43 9.83
N ARG A 87 2.65 -9.85 10.49
CA ARG A 87 4.07 -10.07 10.17
C ARG A 87 4.48 -11.54 10.16
N GLN A 88 3.85 -12.32 11.01
CA GLN A 88 4.06 -13.76 11.17
C GLN A 88 3.72 -14.54 9.89
N LEU A 89 2.99 -13.92 8.96
CA LEU A 89 2.60 -14.50 7.68
C LEU A 89 3.43 -13.97 6.50
N LEU A 90 4.33 -13.01 6.74
CA LEU A 90 5.15 -12.42 5.70
C LEU A 90 6.02 -13.49 5.06
N GLY A 91 5.93 -13.63 3.74
CA GLY A 91 6.73 -14.59 2.98
C GLY A 91 6.33 -16.06 3.19
N THR A 92 5.19 -16.35 3.83
CA THR A 92 4.72 -17.74 4.02
C THR A 92 3.91 -18.26 2.84
N GLY A 93 3.76 -17.48 1.76
CA GLY A 93 2.88 -17.81 0.64
C GLY A 93 1.40 -17.46 0.87
N THR A 94 1.05 -16.83 1.99
CA THR A 94 -0.34 -16.47 2.31
C THR A 94 -0.79 -15.29 1.45
N CYS A 95 -1.90 -15.46 0.71
CA CYS A 95 -2.50 -14.38 -0.06
C CYS A 95 -3.41 -13.52 0.83
N SER A 96 -3.21 -12.19 0.82
CA SER A 96 -4.02 -11.24 1.61
C SER A 96 -5.16 -10.65 0.78
N PRO A 97 -6.31 -10.32 1.39
CA PRO A 97 -7.34 -9.54 0.72
C PRO A 97 -6.93 -8.07 0.59
N ILE A 98 -7.47 -7.39 -0.42
CA ILE A 98 -7.41 -5.92 -0.54
C ILE A 98 -8.77 -5.36 -0.17
N PHE A 99 -8.80 -4.47 0.82
CA PHE A 99 -10.01 -3.76 1.24
C PHE A 99 -10.08 -2.41 0.54
N VAL A 100 -11.22 -2.12 -0.07
CA VAL A 100 -11.49 -0.91 -0.85
C VAL A 100 -12.51 -0.07 -0.11
N SER A 101 -12.12 1.14 0.28
CA SER A 101 -13.05 2.07 0.92
C SER A 101 -13.81 2.90 -0.13
N ARG A 102 -14.84 3.62 0.32
CA ARG A 102 -15.54 4.58 -0.54
C ARG A 102 -14.62 5.70 -1.05
N SER A 103 -13.59 6.07 -0.28
CA SER A 103 -12.68 7.15 -0.68
C SER A 103 -11.82 6.77 -1.89
N ALA A 104 -11.64 5.47 -2.19
CA ALA A 104 -10.93 5.02 -3.37
C ALA A 104 -11.51 5.58 -4.67
N PHE A 105 -12.83 5.62 -4.77
CA PHE A 105 -13.55 6.15 -5.93
C PHE A 105 -13.53 7.69 -5.98
N LEU A 106 -13.38 8.36 -4.83
CA LEU A 106 -13.31 9.82 -4.76
C LEU A 106 -11.90 10.33 -5.11
N ASN A 107 -10.88 9.61 -4.64
CA ASN A 107 -9.48 9.97 -4.83
C ASN A 107 -8.97 9.61 -6.22
N ASN A 108 -9.45 8.50 -6.78
CA ASN A 108 -9.05 8.05 -8.10
C ASN A 108 -10.15 8.39 -9.11
N SER A 109 -10.10 9.60 -9.64
CA SER A 109 -11.17 10.18 -10.48
C SER A 109 -11.48 9.45 -11.79
N THR A 110 -10.64 8.51 -12.22
CA THR A 110 -10.84 7.73 -13.46
C THR A 110 -10.45 6.26 -13.24
N LEU A 111 -11.01 5.36 -14.06
CA LEU A 111 -10.72 3.93 -14.01
C LEU A 111 -9.21 3.63 -14.12
N PRO A 112 -8.43 4.22 -15.05
CA PRO A 112 -6.99 3.96 -15.12
C PRO A 112 -6.22 4.32 -13.84
N PHE A 113 -6.61 5.37 -13.12
CA PHE A 113 -5.97 5.71 -11.85
C PHE A 113 -6.39 4.77 -10.73
N PHE A 114 -7.67 4.40 -10.72
CA PHE A 114 -8.20 3.45 -9.75
C PHE A 114 -7.53 2.08 -9.90
N GLU A 115 -7.45 1.56 -11.13
CA GLU A 115 -6.77 0.31 -11.44
C GLU A 115 -5.28 0.40 -11.16
N SER A 116 -4.60 1.50 -11.45
CA SER A 116 -3.17 1.60 -11.14
C SER A 116 -2.91 1.61 -9.63
N ALA A 117 -3.73 2.28 -8.84
CA ALA A 117 -3.62 2.22 -7.39
C ALA A 117 -4.01 0.83 -6.84
N LEU A 118 -5.11 0.24 -7.30
CA LEU A 118 -5.58 -1.05 -6.81
C LEU A 118 -4.71 -2.23 -7.27
N VAL A 119 -4.35 -2.28 -8.55
CA VAL A 119 -3.69 -3.43 -9.16
C VAL A 119 -2.18 -3.32 -9.07
N ASP A 120 -1.60 -2.15 -9.30
CA ASP A 120 -0.14 -2.02 -9.29
C ASP A 120 0.39 -1.74 -7.88
N HIS A 121 -0.19 -0.76 -7.16
CA HIS A 121 0.30 -0.37 -5.83
C HIS A 121 -0.05 -1.44 -4.78
N GLU A 122 -1.34 -1.69 -4.55
CA GLU A 122 -1.76 -2.69 -3.57
C GLU A 122 -1.41 -4.10 -4.01
N GLY A 123 -1.41 -4.38 -5.32
CA GLY A 123 -0.89 -5.65 -5.83
C GLY A 123 0.54 -5.90 -5.41
N GLN A 124 1.42 -4.88 -5.47
CA GLN A 124 2.78 -5.02 -4.96
C GLN A 124 2.82 -5.28 -3.46
N HIS A 125 1.95 -4.65 -2.66
CA HIS A 125 1.85 -4.98 -1.22
C HIS A 125 1.43 -6.42 -1.00
N THR A 126 0.41 -6.91 -1.70
CA THR A 126 -0.05 -8.30 -1.57
C THR A 126 1.01 -9.30 -2.03
N LYS A 127 1.80 -8.95 -3.05
CA LYS A 127 2.94 -9.74 -3.51
C LYS A 127 4.07 -9.79 -2.50
N ASP A 128 4.50 -8.64 -1.99
CA ASP A 128 5.55 -8.55 -0.97
C ASP A 128 5.11 -9.27 0.32
N ALA A 129 3.83 -9.17 0.66
CA ALA A 129 3.20 -9.90 1.77
C ALA A 129 3.28 -11.43 1.57
N ARG A 130 2.91 -11.92 0.38
CA ARG A 130 2.91 -13.35 0.04
C ARG A 130 4.32 -13.93 -0.03
N ASP A 131 5.20 -13.29 -0.78
CA ASP A 131 6.50 -13.84 -1.20
C ASP A 131 7.65 -13.44 -0.28
N GLY A 132 7.43 -12.44 0.58
CA GLY A 132 8.50 -11.76 1.29
C GLY A 132 9.20 -10.75 0.39
N ILE A 133 10.17 -10.02 0.94
CA ILE A 133 10.83 -8.91 0.24
C ILE A 133 12.28 -9.26 0.00
N MET A 134 12.65 -9.46 -1.26
CA MET A 134 14.05 -9.62 -1.65
C MET A 134 14.79 -8.27 -1.61
N LEU A 135 15.87 -8.20 -0.81
CA LEU A 135 16.76 -7.05 -0.65
C LEU A 135 18.22 -7.51 -0.72
N GLU A 136 18.96 -7.04 -1.72
CA GLU A 136 20.39 -7.34 -1.92
C GLU A 136 20.76 -8.85 -1.90
N GLY A 137 19.82 -9.73 -2.26
CA GLY A 137 20.01 -11.18 -2.26
C GLY A 137 19.59 -11.87 -0.96
N GLU A 138 19.18 -11.11 0.05
CA GLU A 138 18.56 -11.61 1.27
C GLU A 138 17.03 -11.52 1.17
N LEU A 139 16.34 -12.56 1.63
CA LEU A 139 14.88 -12.57 1.72
C LEU A 139 14.47 -12.04 3.09
N LEU A 140 13.73 -10.94 3.12
CA LEU A 140 12.97 -10.56 4.31
C LEU A 140 11.65 -11.31 4.36
N ASP A 141 11.42 -12.02 5.46
CA ASP A 141 10.19 -12.76 5.74
C ASP A 141 9.87 -12.72 7.25
N HIS A 142 8.82 -13.41 7.66
CA HIS A 142 8.41 -13.52 9.06
C HIS A 142 9.54 -13.92 10.04
N SER A 143 10.60 -14.60 9.58
CA SER A 143 11.69 -15.07 10.43
C SER A 143 12.68 -13.97 10.82
N ASN A 144 12.77 -12.91 10.02
CA ASN A 144 13.77 -11.85 10.18
C ASN A 144 13.21 -10.42 10.08
N ILE A 145 11.92 -10.25 9.77
CA ILE A 145 11.30 -8.92 9.59
C ILE A 145 11.35 -8.04 10.84
N ASP A 146 11.37 -8.64 12.04
CA ASP A 146 11.46 -7.84 13.27
C ASP A 146 12.80 -7.09 13.41
N SER A 147 13.83 -7.49 12.65
CA SER A 147 15.14 -6.81 12.65
C SER A 147 15.11 -5.41 12.04
N ILE A 148 14.16 -5.10 11.15
CA ILE A 148 14.09 -3.82 10.44
C ILE A 148 13.21 -2.78 11.14
N GLY A 149 12.41 -3.20 12.12
CA GLY A 149 11.47 -2.34 12.84
C GLY A 149 10.23 -1.94 12.01
N ARG A 150 9.12 -1.63 12.70
CA ARG A 150 7.80 -1.43 12.08
C ARG A 150 7.68 -0.28 11.11
N ARG A 151 8.20 0.88 11.48
CA ARG A 151 8.11 2.04 10.60
C ARG A 151 8.88 1.80 9.31
N THR A 152 10.05 1.18 9.39
CA THR A 152 10.90 0.87 8.23
C THR A 152 10.20 -0.12 7.29
N GLU A 153 9.59 -1.17 7.83
CA GLU A 153 8.77 -2.11 7.07
C GLU A 153 7.66 -1.37 6.29
N GLU A 154 6.83 -0.59 6.99
CA GLU A 154 5.74 0.19 6.38
C GLU A 154 6.27 1.09 5.23
N TYR A 155 7.45 1.71 5.39
CA TYR A 155 8.06 2.51 4.35
C TYR A 155 8.56 1.69 3.14
N ILE A 156 9.16 0.51 3.36
CA ILE A 156 9.64 -0.34 2.27
C ILE A 156 8.46 -0.78 1.39
N PHE A 157 7.36 -1.21 2.02
CA PHE A 157 6.12 -1.59 1.33
C PHE A 157 5.62 -0.44 0.46
N GLU A 158 5.39 0.73 1.05
CA GLU A 158 4.86 1.92 0.35
C GLU A 158 5.75 2.35 -0.81
N VAL A 159 7.08 2.43 -0.61
CA VAL A 159 8.01 2.81 -1.69
C VAL A 159 7.92 1.84 -2.86
N ARG A 160 7.91 0.52 -2.59
CA ARG A 160 7.79 -0.49 -3.64
C ARG A 160 6.44 -0.42 -4.36
N GLY A 161 5.35 -0.22 -3.61
CA GLY A 161 4.01 0.01 -4.16
C GLY A 161 3.96 1.20 -5.11
N TYR A 162 4.48 2.36 -4.69
CA TYR A 162 4.54 3.54 -5.57
C TYR A 162 5.46 3.33 -6.78
N MET A 163 6.57 2.61 -6.63
CA MET A 163 7.43 2.28 -7.77
C MET A 163 6.72 1.41 -8.82
N ALA A 164 5.93 0.42 -8.38
CA ALA A 164 5.11 -0.40 -9.28
C ALA A 164 4.08 0.46 -10.02
N GLN A 165 3.34 1.28 -9.29
CA GLN A 165 2.36 2.22 -9.83
C GLN A 165 2.96 3.17 -10.87
N ILE A 166 4.08 3.83 -10.55
CA ILE A 166 4.75 4.77 -11.46
C ILE A 166 5.27 4.08 -12.72
N SER A 167 5.85 2.88 -12.57
CA SER A 167 6.42 2.13 -13.69
C SER A 167 5.34 1.77 -14.71
N LYS A 168 4.17 1.36 -14.22
CA LYS A 168 3.01 1.00 -15.07
C LYS A 168 2.34 2.23 -15.66
N ALA A 169 2.10 3.26 -14.87
CA ALA A 169 1.50 4.50 -15.34
C ALA A 169 2.35 5.20 -16.44
N LYS A 170 3.68 5.11 -16.38
CA LYS A 170 4.57 5.57 -17.48
C LYS A 170 4.36 4.79 -18.79
N LEU A 171 4.20 3.46 -18.71
CA LEU A 171 3.93 2.59 -19.86
C LEU A 171 2.57 2.88 -20.49
N HIS A 172 1.59 3.29 -19.68
CA HIS A 172 0.24 3.64 -20.12
C HIS A 172 0.05 5.12 -20.48
N GLY A 173 1.13 5.90 -20.62
CA GLY A 173 1.05 7.28 -21.10
C GLY A 173 0.49 8.28 -20.09
N LEU A 174 0.38 7.93 -18.80
CA LEU A 174 -0.10 8.80 -17.72
C LEU A 174 0.99 9.80 -17.24
N GLN A 175 1.84 10.28 -18.17
CA GLN A 175 3.15 10.86 -17.88
C GLN A 175 3.13 12.24 -17.20
N ASN A 176 1.96 12.88 -17.10
CA ASN A 176 1.77 14.19 -16.47
C ASN A 176 0.88 14.15 -15.23
N THR A 177 0.54 12.96 -14.75
CA THR A 177 -0.29 12.84 -13.56
C THR A 177 0.58 13.09 -12.33
N PRO A 178 0.26 14.10 -11.52
CA PRO A 178 0.89 14.17 -10.21
C PRO A 178 0.36 13.00 -9.39
N TYR A 179 1.26 12.08 -8.99
CA TYR A 179 0.96 11.00 -8.05
C TYR A 179 0.72 11.63 -6.66
N TYR A 180 -0.37 12.39 -6.54
CA TYR A 180 -0.78 13.17 -5.38
C TYR A 180 -1.49 12.27 -4.36
N HIS A 181 -0.82 11.20 -3.92
CA HIS A 181 -1.16 10.55 -2.65
C HIS A 181 0.06 10.05 -1.88
N LEU A 182 1.28 10.42 -2.30
CA LEU A 182 2.36 10.56 -1.34
C LEU A 182 1.83 11.52 -0.27
N ARG A 183 1.51 10.99 0.91
CA ARG A 183 1.46 11.80 2.12
C ARG A 183 2.79 12.58 2.10
N TRP A 184 2.76 13.84 1.66
CA TRP A 184 3.94 14.71 1.64
C TRP A 184 4.58 14.75 3.04
N ASN A 185 3.75 14.57 4.07
CA ASN A 185 4.19 14.34 5.44
C ASN A 185 4.89 13.00 5.66
N THR A 186 4.47 11.88 5.05
CA THR A 186 5.20 10.59 5.08
C THR A 186 6.56 10.72 4.38
N PHE A 187 6.62 11.43 3.25
CA PHE A 187 7.87 11.75 2.56
C PHE A 187 8.79 12.67 3.38
N MET A 188 8.27 13.76 3.96
CA MET A 188 9.04 14.69 4.79
C MET A 188 9.46 14.05 6.12
N ASN A 189 8.61 13.22 6.73
CA ASN A 189 8.94 12.45 7.93
C ASN A 189 9.99 11.37 7.63
N LEU A 190 9.94 10.73 6.45
CA LEU A 190 10.95 9.79 5.99
C LEU A 190 12.29 10.52 5.79
N TYR A 191 12.31 11.63 5.06
CA TYR A 191 13.51 12.45 4.87
C TYR A 191 14.11 12.97 6.19
N GLN A 192 13.28 13.45 7.12
CA GLN A 192 13.72 13.94 8.44
C GLN A 192 14.19 12.81 9.37
N SER A 193 13.53 11.65 9.35
CA SER A 193 13.95 10.48 10.15
C SER A 193 15.28 9.91 9.64
N LEU A 194 15.53 9.98 8.32
CA LEU A 194 16.80 9.56 7.72
C LEU A 194 17.93 10.58 7.95
N GLN A 195 17.63 11.89 8.05
CA GLN A 195 18.60 12.88 8.51
C GLN A 195 19.07 12.64 9.95
N PHE A 196 18.18 12.15 10.83
CA PHE A 196 18.54 11.77 12.20
C PHE A 196 19.39 10.49 12.27
N LEU A 197 19.19 9.56 11.33
CA LEU A 197 19.97 8.32 11.23
C LEU A 197 21.37 8.53 10.65
N ALA A 198 21.61 9.59 9.87
CA ALA A 198 22.92 9.92 9.31
C ALA A 198 23.99 10.25 10.38
N ASP A 199 23.57 10.58 11.61
CA ASP A 199 24.45 10.85 12.75
C ASP A 199 24.75 9.59 13.61
N PHE A 200 24.16 8.44 13.28
CA PHE A 200 24.45 7.15 13.90
C PHE A 200 25.37 6.30 13.00
N PRO A 201 26.20 5.40 13.55
CA PRO A 201 26.91 4.42 12.72
C PRO A 201 25.90 3.45 12.10
N VAL A 202 25.46 3.81 10.88
CA VAL A 202 24.43 3.14 10.10
C VAL A 202 24.92 1.77 9.63
N SER A 203 24.16 0.71 9.91
CA SER A 203 24.41 -0.62 9.36
C SER A 203 24.21 -0.60 7.83
N ARG A 204 24.80 -1.55 7.07
CA ARG A 204 24.69 -1.57 5.60
C ARG A 204 23.23 -1.56 5.10
N PHE A 205 22.31 -2.09 5.90
CA PHE A 205 20.89 -2.20 5.56
C PHE A 205 20.12 -0.88 5.74
N ASP A 206 20.42 -0.13 6.81
CA ASP A 206 19.86 1.20 7.05
C ASP A 206 20.39 2.22 6.01
N ALA A 207 21.65 2.04 5.58
CA ALA A 207 22.24 2.81 4.49
C ALA A 207 21.55 2.53 3.14
N TYR A 208 21.04 1.31 2.93
CA TYR A 208 20.27 0.93 1.74
C TYR A 208 18.87 1.54 1.75
N ALA A 209 18.14 1.53 2.87
CA ALA A 209 16.86 2.25 2.98
C ALA A 209 17.04 3.78 2.76
N MET A 210 18.14 4.34 3.29
CA MET A 210 18.58 5.70 2.98
C MET A 210 18.89 5.87 1.49
N GLN A 211 19.62 4.95 0.86
CA GLN A 211 20.03 5.04 -0.54
C GLN A 211 18.86 4.86 -1.51
N VAL A 212 17.91 3.97 -1.23
CA VAL A 212 16.66 3.82 -2.00
C VAL A 212 15.82 5.08 -1.90
N THR A 213 15.72 5.66 -0.70
CA THR A 213 15.02 6.93 -0.48
C THR A 213 15.75 8.11 -1.15
N ILE A 214 17.08 8.17 -1.07
CA ILE A 214 17.93 9.17 -1.73
C ILE A 214 17.88 9.03 -3.25
N ASN A 215 17.90 7.80 -3.79
CA ASN A 215 17.75 7.54 -5.21
C ASN A 215 16.36 7.95 -5.71
N TYR A 216 15.32 7.76 -4.89
CA TYR A 216 13.97 8.27 -5.17
C TYR A 216 13.93 9.82 -5.15
N CYS A 217 14.58 10.46 -4.18
CA CYS A 217 14.78 11.91 -4.13
C CYS A 217 15.60 12.43 -5.33
N ALA A 218 16.59 11.67 -5.81
CA ALA A 218 17.45 12.01 -6.94
C ALA A 218 16.70 11.89 -8.27
N MET A 219 15.83 10.89 -8.44
CA MET A 219 14.92 10.81 -9.60
C MET A 219 13.96 12.01 -9.65
N PHE A 220 13.56 12.56 -8.50
CA PHE A 220 12.79 13.81 -8.44
C PHE A 220 13.64 15.07 -8.70
N ARG A 221 14.93 15.09 -8.36
CA ARG A 221 15.84 16.16 -8.81
C ARG A 221 16.09 16.11 -10.32
N ILE A 222 16.11 14.93 -10.95
CA ILE A 222 16.10 14.80 -12.42
C ILE A 222 14.82 15.42 -13.00
N ARG A 223 13.68 15.37 -12.30
CA ARG A 223 12.45 16.06 -12.72
C ARG A 223 12.53 17.59 -12.66
N ASN A 224 13.42 18.18 -11.86
CA ASN A 224 13.66 19.63 -11.89
C ASN A 224 14.84 20.03 -12.81
N ALA A 225 15.71 19.10 -13.18
CA ALA A 225 16.82 19.34 -14.12
C ALA A 225 16.47 19.05 -15.59
N VAL A 226 15.46 18.20 -15.85
CA VAL A 226 14.94 17.91 -17.21
C VAL A 226 13.86 18.92 -17.62
N TRP A 227 13.41 19.76 -16.68
CA TRP A 227 12.37 20.78 -16.88
C TRP A 227 12.87 22.22 -16.60
N ALA A 228 14.19 22.41 -16.52
CA ALA A 228 14.86 23.70 -16.63
C ALA A 228 15.53 23.80 -18.01
#